data_AF-A0A353CQH6-F1
#
_entry.id   AF-A0A353CQH6-F1
#
_cell.length_a   1.000
_cell.length_b   1.000
_cell.length_c   1.000
_cell.angle_alpha   90.00
_cell.angle_beta   90.00
_cell.angle_gamma   90.00
#
_symmetry.space_group_name_H-M   'P 1'
#
loop_
_entity.id
_entity.type
_entity.pdbx_description
1 polymer ?
#
loop_
_entity_poly.entity_id
_entity_poly.type
_entity_poly.pdbx_seq_one_letter_code
_entity_poly.pdbx_strand_id
1 'polypeptide(L)'
;MKVLLGVSALCFLYAWQGVEATRTGYEIEKLRREMRDIEHSNDYLRKDISIALSPASLEAKAQKLGMAYPEPDRVVQLGPQRGETGQSFWLARFFKRGNGRSM
;
A
#
# COMPACT_ATOMS: atom_id res chain seq x y z
N MET A 1 24.30 49.08 28.68
CA MET A 1 25.10 48.13 27.89
C MET A 1 24.54 46.71 27.92
N LYS A 2 24.28 46.10 29.08
CA LYS A 2 23.74 44.71 29.19
C LYS A 2 22.37 44.49 28.52
N VAL A 3 21.45 45.45 28.64
CA VAL A 3 20.10 45.37 28.04
C VAL A 3 20.16 45.33 26.51
N LEU A 4 21.03 46.14 25.92
CA LEU A 4 21.18 46.24 24.47
C LEU A 4 21.76 44.94 23.87
N LEU A 5 22.70 44.32 24.59
CA LEU A 5 23.21 42.98 24.28
C LEU A 5 22.12 41.90 24.38
N GLY A 6 21.28 41.95 25.42
CA GLY A 6 20.17 41.01 25.59
C GLY A 6 19.15 41.10 24.45
N VAL A 7 18.76 42.31 24.06
CA VAL A 7 17.83 42.53 22.94
C VAL A 7 18.43 42.04 21.62
N SER A 8 19.70 42.34 21.35
CA SER A 8 20.38 41.87 20.13
C SER A 8 20.44 40.34 20.05
N ALA A 9 20.74 39.66 21.17
CA ALA A 9 20.76 38.20 21.22
C ALA A 9 19.37 37.58 20.96
N LEU A 10 18.31 38.19 21.52
CA LEU A 10 16.93 37.74 21.28
C LEU A 10 16.52 37.90 19.81
N CYS A 11 16.85 39.04 19.19
CA CYS A 11 16.59 39.25 17.76
C CYS A 11 17.33 38.23 16.89
N PHE A 12 18.57 37.91 17.24
CA PHE A 12 19.36 36.92 16.52
C PHE A 12 18.76 35.52 16.64
N LEU A 13 18.38 35.09 17.85
CA LEU A 13 17.71 33.80 18.06
C LEU A 13 16.38 33.73 17.31
N TYR A 14 15.60 34.79 17.32
CA TYR A 14 14.33 34.84 16.59
C TYR A 14 14.53 34.69 15.08
N ALA A 15 15.50 35.40 14.51
CA ALA A 15 15.85 35.27 13.10
C ALA A 15 16.36 33.85 12.77
N TRP A 16 17.19 33.27 13.65
CA TRP A 16 17.70 31.91 13.50
C TRP A 16 16.58 30.86 13.46
N GLN A 17 15.58 30.98 14.34
CA GLN A 17 14.41 30.09 14.36
C GLN A 17 13.63 30.13 13.04
N GLY A 18 13.47 31.31 12.45
CA GLY A 18 12.82 31.47 11.14
C GLY A 18 13.56 30.74 10.02
N VAL A 19 14.90 30.81 10.01
CA VAL A 19 15.74 30.11 9.03
C VAL A 19 15.61 28.59 9.19
N GLU A 20 15.67 28.09 10.43
CA GLU A 20 15.58 26.64 10.70
C GLU A 20 14.17 26.09 10.38
N ALA A 21 13.11 26.86 10.70
CA ALA A 21 11.74 26.51 10.34
C ALA A 21 11.57 26.43 8.81
N THR A 22 12.18 27.35 8.07
CA THR A 22 12.15 27.35 6.60
C THR A 22 12.88 26.15 6.04
N ARG A 23 14.07 25.82 6.56
CA ARG A 23 14.84 24.63 6.17
C ARG A 23 14.04 23.35 6.38
N THR A 24 13.43 23.20 7.56
CA THR A 24 12.58 22.05 7.89
C THR A 24 11.36 21.99 6.97
N GLY A 25 10.76 23.13 6.66
CA GLY A 25 9.64 23.22 5.72
C GLY A 25 9.98 22.72 4.32
N TYR A 26 11.19 23.02 3.82
CA TYR A 26 11.66 22.51 2.53
C TYR A 26 11.86 21.00 2.54
N GLU A 27 12.44 20.44 3.61
CA GLU A 27 12.60 18.99 3.74
C GLU A 27 11.24 18.27 3.79
N ILE A 28 10.26 18.82 4.52
CA ILE A 28 8.90 18.29 4.55
C ILE A 28 8.28 18.31 3.15
N GLU A 29 8.37 19.43 2.43
CA GLU A 29 7.76 19.53 1.10
C GLU A 29 8.48 18.63 0.07
N LYS A 30 9.80 18.46 0.21
CA LYS A 30 10.56 17.49 -0.60
C LYS A 30 10.05 16.07 -0.35
N LEU A 31 9.95 15.66 0.90
CA LEU A 31 9.47 14.33 1.26
C LEU A 31 8.02 14.11 0.79
N ARG A 32 7.18 15.14 0.89
CA ARG A 32 5.81 15.12 0.40
C ARG A 32 5.72 14.95 -1.12
N ARG A 33 6.65 15.55 -1.87
CA ARG A 33 6.76 15.37 -3.33
C ARG A 33 7.15 13.94 -3.66
N GLU A 34 8.15 13.39 -2.98
CA GLU A 34 8.59 12.01 -3.17
C GLU A 34 7.45 11.01 -2.89
N MET A 35 6.70 11.20 -1.80
CA MET A 35 5.53 10.36 -1.51
C MET A 35 4.48 10.41 -2.63
N ARG A 36 4.16 11.61 -3.14
CA ARG A 36 3.18 11.77 -4.23
C ARG A 36 3.67 11.10 -5.52
N ASP A 37 4.95 11.20 -5.83
CA ASP A 37 5.54 10.62 -7.04
C ASP A 37 5.48 9.08 -7.00
N ILE A 38 5.80 8.50 -5.84
CA ILE A 38 5.68 7.04 -5.61
C ILE A 38 4.22 6.60 -5.71
N GLU A 39 3.29 7.32 -5.10
CA GLU A 39 1.86 6.99 -5.15
C GLU A 39 1.33 7.03 -6.58
N HIS A 40 1.65 8.08 -7.33
CA HIS A 40 1.27 8.20 -8.74
C HIS A 40 1.86 7.08 -9.59
N SER A 41 3.12 6.70 -9.34
CA SER A 41 3.76 5.58 -10.03
C SER A 41 3.07 4.27 -9.71
N ASN A 42 2.68 4.04 -8.45
CA ASN A 42 1.94 2.86 -8.04
C ASN A 42 0.56 2.79 -8.74
N ASP A 43 -0.17 3.89 -8.73
CA ASP A 43 -1.48 4.01 -9.38
C ASP A 43 -1.39 3.76 -10.89
N TYR A 44 -0.35 4.29 -11.54
CA TYR A 44 -0.09 4.03 -12.95
C TYR A 44 0.14 2.53 -13.21
N LEU A 45 1.03 1.90 -12.44
CA LEU A 45 1.30 0.46 -12.58
C LEU A 45 0.07 -0.40 -12.31
N ARG A 46 -0.77 -0.04 -11.34
CA ARG A 46 -2.03 -0.74 -11.07
C ARG A 46 -2.98 -0.68 -12.25
N LYS A 47 -3.06 0.47 -12.94
CA LYS A 47 -3.85 0.62 -14.17
C LYS A 47 -3.27 -0.22 -15.30
N ASP A 48 -1.96 -0.23 -15.48
CA ASP A 48 -1.32 -1.06 -16.50
C ASP A 48 -1.59 -2.54 -16.26
N ILE A 49 -1.49 -3.00 -15.01
CA ILE A 49 -1.82 -4.38 -14.63
C ILE A 49 -3.29 -4.67 -14.92
N SER A 50 -4.22 -3.79 -14.57
CA SER A 50 -5.65 -4.03 -14.80
C SER A 50 -5.99 -4.06 -16.29
N ILE A 51 -5.35 -3.23 -17.11
CA ILE A 51 -5.47 -3.27 -18.57
C ILE A 51 -4.89 -4.58 -19.12
N ALA A 52 -3.69 -4.97 -18.67
CA ALA A 52 -3.03 -6.19 -19.12
C ALA A 52 -3.84 -7.45 -18.78
N LEU A 53 -4.47 -7.47 -17.60
CA LEU A 53 -5.34 -8.54 -17.11
C LEU A 53 -6.80 -8.41 -17.56
N SER A 54 -7.14 -7.39 -18.34
CA SER A 54 -8.49 -7.24 -18.86
C SER A 54 -8.84 -8.43 -19.78
N PRO A 55 -10.12 -8.89 -19.80
CA PRO A 55 -10.53 -10.01 -20.63
C PRO A 55 -10.15 -9.83 -22.10
N ALA A 56 -10.36 -8.64 -22.66
CA ALA A 56 -10.01 -8.32 -24.04
C ALA A 56 -8.50 -8.46 -24.33
N SER A 57 -7.64 -8.01 -23.41
CA SER A 57 -6.19 -8.16 -23.52
C SER A 57 -5.76 -9.63 -23.42
N LEU A 58 -6.35 -10.36 -22.46
CA LEU A 58 -6.07 -11.78 -22.27
C LEU A 58 -6.55 -12.62 -23.47
N GLU A 59 -7.73 -12.36 -24.01
CA GLU A 59 -8.26 -13.01 -25.21
C GLU A 59 -7.38 -12.76 -26.43
N ALA A 60 -6.99 -11.51 -26.67
CA ALA A 60 -6.08 -11.17 -27.76
C ALA A 60 -4.73 -11.89 -27.63
N LYS A 61 -4.22 -12.05 -26.40
CA LYS A 61 -2.97 -12.78 -26.14
C LYS A 61 -3.16 -14.30 -26.28
N ALA A 62 -4.27 -14.85 -25.80
CA ALA A 62 -4.62 -16.26 -25.93
C ALA A 62 -4.78 -16.67 -27.40
N GLN A 63 -5.44 -15.82 -28.21
CA GLN A 63 -5.60 -16.03 -29.64
C GLN A 63 -4.25 -16.06 -30.37
N LYS A 64 -3.33 -15.15 -30.02
CA LYS A 64 -1.94 -15.15 -30.55
C LYS A 64 -1.16 -16.41 -30.17
N LEU A 65 -1.46 -16.99 -29.02
CA LEU A 65 -0.85 -18.24 -28.55
C LEU A 65 -1.54 -19.49 -29.14
N GLY A 66 -2.52 -19.32 -30.03
CA GLY A 66 -3.26 -20.43 -30.62
C GLY A 66 -4.20 -21.14 -29.64
N MET A 67 -4.52 -20.50 -28.52
CA MET A 67 -5.46 -21.05 -27.54
C MET A 67 -6.90 -20.87 -28.05
N ALA A 68 -7.68 -21.95 -27.97
CA ALA A 68 -9.11 -21.95 -28.25
C ALA A 68 -9.91 -21.97 -26.94
N TYR A 69 -11.06 -21.30 -26.93
CA TYR A 69 -11.95 -21.33 -25.77
C TYR A 69 -12.46 -22.77 -25.57
N PRO A 70 -12.26 -23.39 -24.40
CA PRO A 70 -12.75 -24.74 -24.15
C PRO A 70 -14.28 -24.73 -24.10
N GLU A 71 -14.93 -25.78 -24.62
CA GLU A 71 -16.36 -25.97 -24.40
C GLU A 71 -16.64 -26.07 -22.89
N PRO A 72 -17.70 -25.43 -22.38
CA PRO A 72 -17.95 -25.30 -20.94
C PRO A 72 -18.09 -26.64 -20.21
N ASP A 73 -18.46 -27.71 -20.93
CA ASP A 73 -18.58 -29.08 -20.40
C ASP A 73 -17.23 -29.75 -20.10
N ARG A 74 -16.10 -29.18 -20.55
CA ARG A 74 -14.75 -29.73 -20.37
C ARG A 74 -13.92 -29.03 -19.29
N VAL A 75 -14.50 -28.07 -18.57
CA VAL A 75 -13.81 -27.31 -17.51
C VAL A 75 -14.06 -27.97 -16.15
N VAL A 76 -13.07 -28.67 -15.62
CA VAL A 76 -13.12 -29.26 -14.27
C VAL A 76 -12.40 -28.34 -13.28
N GLN A 77 -13.12 -27.78 -12.31
CA GLN A 77 -12.54 -26.94 -11.27
C GLN A 77 -11.82 -27.82 -10.23
N LEU A 78 -10.48 -27.83 -10.25
CA LEU A 78 -9.66 -28.52 -9.26
C LEU A 78 -9.38 -27.59 -8.09
N GLY A 79 -10.28 -27.60 -7.12
CA GLY A 79 -10.15 -26.93 -5.82
C GLY A 79 -10.96 -27.69 -4.78
N PRO A 80 -10.78 -27.42 -3.47
CA PRO A 80 -11.60 -28.08 -2.46
C PRO A 80 -13.05 -27.73 -2.74
N GLN A 81 -13.83 -28.72 -3.16
CA GLN A 81 -15.27 -28.66 -3.03
C GLN A 81 -15.53 -28.24 -1.58
N ARG A 82 -16.27 -27.14 -1.39
CA ARG A 82 -16.78 -26.76 -0.09
C ARG A 82 -17.81 -27.82 0.29
N GLY A 83 -17.28 -28.97 0.74
CA GLY A 83 -18.00 -30.12 1.20
C GLY A 83 -18.85 -29.71 2.38
N GLU A 84 -20.03 -30.30 2.40
CA GLU A 84 -21.02 -30.17 3.44
C GLU A 84 -20.37 -30.37 4.82
N THR A 85 -20.82 -29.52 5.73
CA THR A 85 -20.59 -29.52 7.15
C THR A 85 -20.60 -30.94 7.73
N GLY A 86 -19.42 -31.53 7.98
CA GLY A 86 -19.45 -32.88 8.53
C GLY A 86 -18.13 -33.61 8.71
N GLN A 87 -17.06 -32.96 9.19
CA GLN A 87 -16.03 -33.59 10.06
C GLN A 87 -14.89 -32.61 10.35
N SER A 88 -14.44 -32.58 11.61
CA SER A 88 -13.31 -31.81 12.18
C SER A 88 -13.60 -30.47 12.89
N PHE A 89 -14.73 -30.37 13.59
CA PHE A 89 -14.97 -29.36 14.63
C PHE A 89 -14.00 -29.45 15.84
N TRP A 90 -13.21 -30.53 15.96
CA TRP A 90 -12.27 -30.76 17.06
C TRP A 90 -11.03 -29.86 17.01
N LEU A 91 -10.55 -29.46 15.81
CA LEU A 91 -9.35 -28.64 15.65
C LEU A 91 -9.58 -27.16 16.03
N ALA A 92 -10.78 -26.62 15.78
CA ALA A 92 -11.13 -25.26 16.18
C ALA A 92 -11.10 -25.06 17.71
N ARG A 93 -11.26 -26.13 18.50
CA ARG A 93 -11.18 -26.09 19.96
C ARG A 93 -9.76 -25.88 20.48
N PHE A 94 -8.73 -26.26 19.72
CA PHE A 94 -7.34 -26.08 20.14
C PHE A 94 -6.83 -24.66 19.89
N PHE A 95 -7.25 -24.01 18.82
CA PHE A 95 -6.80 -22.65 18.51
C PHE A 95 -7.55 -21.54 19.27
N LYS A 96 -8.71 -21.83 19.88
CA LYS A 96 -9.48 -20.87 20.70
C LYS A 96 -9.08 -20.85 22.19
N ARG A 97 -7.85 -21.24 22.54
CA ARG A 97 -7.37 -21.26 23.94
C ARG A 97 -6.06 -20.48 24.17
N GLY A 98 -5.83 -19.41 23.40
CA GLY A 98 -4.60 -18.64 23.56
C GLY A 98 -4.64 -17.24 22.97
N ASN A 99 -5.65 -16.42 23.30
CA ASN A 99 -5.38 -14.98 23.41
C ASN A 99 -6.48 -14.26 24.22
N GLY A 100 -6.29 -14.20 25.53
CA GLY A 100 -7.17 -13.47 26.43
C GLY A 100 -6.49 -13.25 27.77
N ARG A 101 -5.63 -12.22 27.86
CA ARG A 101 -5.50 -11.38 29.07
C ARG A 101 -4.51 -10.23 28.90
N SER A 102 -5.04 -9.02 29.11
CA SER A 102 -4.46 -7.89 29.85
C SER A 102 -2.96 -7.60 29.72
N MET A 103 -2.61 -6.47 29.11
CA MET A 103 -2.45 -5.18 29.79
C MET A 103 -2.44 -4.06 28.75
#